data_AF-A0A1Q5A5E9-F1
#
_entry.id   AF-A0A1Q5A5E9-F1
#
_cell.length_a   1.000
_cell.length_b   1.000
_cell.length_c   1.000
_cell.angle_alpha   90.00
_cell.angle_beta   90.00
_cell.angle_gamma   90.00
#
_symmetry.space_group_name_H-M   'P 1'
#
loop_
_entity.id
_entity.type
_entity.pdbx_description
1 polymer ?
#
loop_
_entity_poly.entity_id
_entity_poly.type
_entity_poly.pdbx_seq_one_letter_code
_entity_poly.pdbx_strand_id
1 'polypeptide(L)'
;MNAKRINAAAGVVLAAQKSRQTAAGIAAALEAAGLLQSPESAAERAQLQDDITGACLARYEEEQDAKRARFAAKLARKRAFDLRAERDAFADWADTLAYAVAPVEVLGRHGEEGKYPWGDALELITPVAEVAALRARVAELEGQRDRRRVRLVALQNDALNMRGSLAPNGEGRKVPFELGETLTPAVDWLINRVAELEGQANCPSQMTVSSGTSRCALPVRHGGDHRNAEKNHHWSDEYDDAVRVRPVEDPHDSPLHHSYALGRDLPEVSA
;
A
#
# COMPACT_ATOMS: atom_id res chain seq x y z
N MET A 1 36.17 -29.36 57.04
CA MET A 1 35.09 -30.24 56.55
C MET A 1 33.77 -29.47 56.64
N ASN A 2 33.04 -29.29 55.54
CA ASN A 2 31.81 -28.49 55.52
C ASN A 2 30.66 -29.26 56.21
N ALA A 3 29.98 -28.64 57.18
CA ALA A 3 28.87 -29.24 57.93
C ALA A 3 27.76 -29.78 57.01
N LYS A 4 27.56 -29.20 55.82
CA LYS A 4 26.61 -29.70 54.82
C LYS A 4 26.98 -31.10 54.31
N ARG A 5 28.27 -31.38 54.05
CA ARG A 5 28.72 -32.71 53.58
C ARG A 5 28.59 -33.76 54.68
N ILE A 6 28.87 -33.39 55.93
CA ILE A 6 28.69 -34.27 57.09
C ILE A 6 27.21 -34.65 57.25
N ASN A 7 26.31 -33.67 57.19
CA ASN A 7 24.87 -33.92 57.29
C ASN A 7 24.34 -34.77 56.11
N ALA A 8 24.83 -34.53 54.88
CA ALA A 8 24.49 -35.35 53.72
C ALA A 8 24.95 -36.81 53.89
N ALA A 9 26.19 -37.03 54.36
CA ALA A 9 26.73 -38.36 54.64
C ALA A 9 25.94 -39.09 55.74
N ALA A 10 25.57 -38.38 56.81
CA ALA A 10 24.73 -38.95 57.88
C ALA A 10 23.37 -39.42 57.35
N GLY A 11 22.77 -38.67 56.42
CA GLY A 11 21.53 -39.07 55.74
C GLY A 11 21.68 -40.35 54.92
N VAL A 12 22.75 -40.46 54.12
CA VAL A 12 23.05 -41.67 53.32
C VAL A 12 23.29 -42.89 54.21
N VAL A 13 24.08 -42.73 55.29
CA VAL A 13 24.35 -43.80 56.26
C VAL A 13 23.07 -44.27 56.96
N LEU A 14 22.22 -43.34 57.40
CA LEU A 14 20.94 -43.67 58.05
C LEU A 14 20.00 -44.42 57.10
N ALA A 15 19.92 -44.00 55.84
CA ALA A 15 19.11 -44.68 54.83
C ALA A 15 19.61 -46.10 54.55
N ALA A 16 20.92 -46.28 54.43
CA ALA A 16 21.55 -47.58 54.20
C ALA A 16 21.41 -48.53 55.41
N GLN A 17 21.46 -48.01 56.63
CA GLN A 17 21.20 -48.80 57.85
C GLN A 17 19.75 -49.30 57.92
N LYS A 18 18.77 -48.48 57.53
CA LYS A 18 17.36 -48.89 57.47
C LYS A 18 17.11 -50.04 56.49
N SER A 19 17.87 -50.09 55.39
CA SER A 19 17.81 -51.17 54.41
C SER A 19 18.76 -52.35 54.72
N ARG A 20 19.39 -52.37 55.91
CA ARG A 20 20.34 -53.40 56.36
C ARG A 20 21.49 -53.65 55.37
N GLN A 21 21.96 -52.60 54.71
CA GLN A 21 23.12 -52.72 53.82
C GLN A 21 24.39 -53.05 54.60
N THR A 22 25.28 -53.83 53.98
CA THR A 22 26.61 -54.13 54.52
C THR A 22 27.47 -52.87 54.54
N ALA A 23 28.55 -52.88 55.33
CA ALA A 23 29.50 -51.77 55.37
C ALA A 23 30.07 -51.41 53.97
N ALA A 24 30.31 -52.43 53.13
CA ALA A 24 30.72 -52.22 51.73
C ALA A 24 29.62 -51.52 50.91
N GLY A 25 28.34 -51.85 51.14
CA GLY A 25 27.21 -51.16 50.52
C GLY A 25 27.11 -49.69 50.95
N ILE A 26 27.34 -49.39 52.24
CA ILE A 26 27.38 -48.01 52.75
C ILE A 26 28.52 -47.23 52.10
N ALA A 27 29.72 -47.81 52.02
CA ALA A 27 30.87 -47.18 51.37
C ALA A 27 30.63 -46.91 49.88
N ALA A 28 30.05 -47.87 49.16
CA ALA A 28 29.67 -47.71 47.76
C ALA A 28 28.62 -46.60 47.56
N ALA A 29 27.63 -46.50 48.47
CA ALA A 29 26.63 -45.43 48.43
C ALA A 29 27.23 -44.04 48.69
N LEU A 30 28.19 -43.94 49.63
CA LEU A 30 28.91 -42.69 49.90
C LEU A 30 29.84 -42.28 48.75
N GLU A 31 30.51 -43.23 48.10
CA GLU A 31 31.32 -42.99 46.89
C GLU A 31 30.44 -42.57 45.71
N ALA A 32 29.29 -43.24 45.49
CA ALA A 32 28.33 -42.89 44.45
C ALA A 32 27.72 -41.50 44.65
N ALA A 33 27.54 -41.08 45.90
CA ALA A 33 27.13 -39.72 46.26
C ALA A 33 28.27 -38.69 46.18
N GLY A 34 29.50 -39.10 45.83
CA GLY A 34 30.67 -38.21 45.76
C GLY A 34 31.11 -37.65 47.12
N LEU A 35 30.71 -38.30 48.22
CA LEU A 35 30.97 -37.82 49.59
C LEU A 35 32.34 -38.22 50.13
N LEU A 36 32.95 -39.26 49.56
CA LEU A 36 34.30 -39.71 49.91
C LEU A 36 35.40 -38.98 49.12
N GLN A 37 35.04 -38.23 48.07
CA GLN A 37 35.99 -37.50 47.23
C GLN A 37 36.30 -36.10 47.81
N SER A 38 37.47 -35.53 47.50
CA SER A 38 37.70 -34.10 47.76
C SER A 38 36.68 -33.26 46.99
N PRO A 39 36.32 -32.06 47.46
CA PRO A 39 35.38 -31.21 46.72
C PRO A 39 35.88 -30.85 45.33
N GLU A 40 37.20 -30.75 45.13
CA GLU A 40 37.83 -30.50 43.83
C GLU A 40 37.62 -31.68 42.87
N SER A 41 37.91 -32.92 43.31
CA SER A 41 37.71 -34.11 42.47
C SER A 41 36.24 -34.38 42.15
N ALA A 42 35.34 -34.09 43.09
CA ALA A 42 33.90 -34.20 42.85
C ALA A 42 33.43 -33.18 41.81
N ALA A 43 33.95 -31.95 41.84
CA ALA A 43 33.64 -30.92 40.85
C ALA A 43 34.18 -31.28 39.46
N GLU A 44 35.43 -31.77 39.38
CA GLU A 44 36.03 -32.24 38.12
C GLU A 44 35.23 -33.40 37.52
N ARG A 45 34.83 -34.38 38.32
CA ARG A 45 34.01 -35.51 37.85
C ARG A 45 32.64 -35.05 37.35
N ALA A 46 32.01 -34.10 38.04
CA ALA A 46 30.73 -33.53 37.58
C ALA A 46 30.91 -32.81 36.24
N GLN A 47 31.96 -32.01 36.09
CA GLN A 47 32.28 -31.34 34.82
C GLN A 47 32.52 -32.35 33.69
N LEU A 48 33.30 -33.41 33.92
CA LEU A 48 33.53 -34.45 32.92
C LEU A 48 32.25 -35.21 32.54
N GLN A 49 31.34 -35.42 33.50
CA GLN A 49 30.03 -36.03 33.22
C GLN A 49 29.16 -35.13 32.35
N ASP A 50 29.17 -33.82 32.61
CA ASP A 50 28.47 -32.83 31.80
C ASP A 50 29.10 -32.76 30.39
N ASP A 51 30.43 -32.77 30.28
CA ASP A 51 31.15 -32.76 29.01
C ASP A 51 30.85 -34.02 28.18
N ILE A 52 30.86 -35.21 28.80
CA ILE A 52 30.52 -36.47 28.14
C ILE A 52 29.05 -36.45 27.69
N THR A 53 28.14 -35.99 28.54
CA THR A 53 26.71 -35.89 28.21
C THR A 53 26.51 -34.93 27.04
N GLY A 54 27.16 -33.77 27.07
CA GLY A 54 27.16 -32.80 25.98
C GLY A 54 27.70 -33.39 24.68
N ALA A 55 28.84 -34.08 24.73
CA ALA A 55 29.42 -34.75 23.55
C ALA A 55 28.50 -35.86 22.99
N CYS A 56 27.84 -36.63 23.86
CA CYS A 56 26.88 -37.66 23.45
C CYS A 56 25.65 -37.04 22.76
N LEU A 57 25.10 -35.95 23.30
CA LEU A 57 23.97 -35.25 22.70
C LEU A 57 24.34 -34.63 21.35
N ALA A 58 25.49 -33.95 21.27
CA ALA A 58 25.97 -33.36 20.02
C ALA A 58 26.16 -34.41 18.91
N ARG A 59 26.75 -35.58 19.22
CA ARG A 59 26.88 -36.68 18.26
C ARG A 59 25.54 -37.25 17.82
N TYR A 60 24.58 -37.35 18.74
CA TYR A 60 23.24 -37.81 18.42
C TYR A 60 22.52 -36.83 17.48
N GLU A 61 22.61 -35.52 17.74
CA GLU A 61 22.05 -34.47 16.88
C GLU A 61 22.68 -34.50 15.48
N GLU A 62 24.01 -34.61 15.39
CA GLU A 62 24.71 -34.76 14.12
C GLU A 62 24.24 -36.01 13.34
N GLU A 63 24.03 -37.14 14.02
CA GLU A 63 23.51 -38.35 13.40
C GLU A 63 22.07 -38.18 12.90
N GLN A 64 21.22 -37.48 13.64
CA GLN A 64 19.84 -37.18 13.22
C GLN A 64 19.82 -36.24 12.02
N ASP A 65 20.66 -35.22 12.01
CA ASP A 65 20.78 -34.30 10.88
C ASP A 65 21.34 -35.00 9.64
N ALA A 66 22.32 -35.88 9.81
CA ALA A 66 22.81 -36.73 8.72
C ALA A 66 21.70 -37.67 8.16
N LYS A 67 20.86 -38.24 9.02
CA LYS A 67 19.70 -39.06 8.60
C LYS A 67 18.67 -38.23 7.83
N ARG A 68 18.33 -37.03 8.34
CA ARG A 68 17.42 -36.08 7.68
C ARG A 68 17.96 -35.66 6.32
N ALA A 69 19.25 -35.31 6.24
CA ALA A 69 19.92 -34.94 5.00
C ALA A 69 19.89 -36.09 3.96
N ARG A 70 20.17 -37.33 4.38
CA ARG A 70 20.08 -38.51 3.50
C ARG A 70 18.66 -38.74 2.98
N PHE A 71 17.66 -38.60 3.83
CA PHE A 71 16.26 -38.74 3.43
C PHE A 71 15.83 -37.63 2.46
N ALA A 72 16.19 -36.37 2.76
CA ALA A 72 15.93 -35.24 1.90
C ALA A 72 16.59 -35.40 0.52
N ALA A 73 17.85 -35.85 0.47
CA ALA A 73 18.56 -36.12 -0.78
C ALA A 73 17.89 -37.24 -1.60
N LYS A 74 17.40 -38.30 -0.94
CA LYS A 74 16.66 -39.38 -1.61
C LYS A 74 15.34 -38.88 -2.21
N LEU A 75 14.61 -38.05 -1.47
CA LEU A 75 13.36 -37.44 -1.95
C LEU A 75 13.62 -36.48 -3.12
N ALA A 76 14.66 -35.64 -3.02
CA ALA A 76 15.06 -34.74 -4.09
C ALA A 76 15.44 -35.50 -5.38
N ARG A 77 16.20 -36.59 -5.25
CA ARG A 77 16.54 -37.46 -6.39
C ARG A 77 15.31 -38.10 -7.03
N LYS A 78 14.37 -38.60 -6.21
CA LYS A 78 13.11 -39.14 -6.72
C LYS A 78 12.31 -38.07 -7.47
N ARG A 79 12.13 -36.89 -6.87
CA ARG A 79 11.43 -35.77 -7.52
C ARG A 79 12.09 -35.35 -8.83
N ALA A 80 13.42 -35.32 -8.88
CA ALA A 80 14.14 -35.01 -10.13
C ALA A 80 13.93 -36.08 -11.21
N PHE A 81 13.79 -37.36 -10.83
CA PHE A 81 13.43 -38.43 -11.75
C PHE A 81 11.99 -38.28 -12.25
N ASP A 82 11.04 -38.06 -11.33
CA ASP A 82 9.63 -37.87 -11.65
C ASP A 82 9.43 -36.66 -12.59
N LEU A 83 10.09 -35.53 -12.33
CA LEU A 83 10.04 -34.34 -13.20
C LEU A 83 10.62 -34.59 -14.60
N ARG A 84 11.66 -35.43 -14.73
CA ARG A 84 12.18 -35.81 -16.05
C ARG A 84 11.18 -36.68 -16.80
N ALA A 85 10.58 -37.65 -16.11
CA ALA A 85 9.55 -38.49 -16.70
C ALA A 85 8.32 -37.67 -17.14
N GLU A 86 7.87 -36.70 -16.33
CA GLU A 86 6.79 -35.77 -16.70
C GLU A 86 7.16 -34.92 -17.92
N ARG A 87 8.39 -34.39 -17.97
CA ARG A 87 8.88 -33.62 -19.12
C ARG A 87 8.90 -34.46 -20.39
N ASP A 88 9.39 -35.70 -20.30
CA ASP A 88 9.49 -36.59 -21.45
C ASP A 88 8.08 -37.00 -21.93
N ALA A 89 7.15 -37.30 -21.01
CA ALA A 89 5.74 -37.54 -21.33
C ALA A 89 5.06 -36.31 -21.98
N PHE A 90 5.39 -35.11 -21.53
CA PHE A 90 4.92 -33.88 -22.16
C PHE A 90 5.47 -33.70 -23.57
N ALA A 91 6.74 -34.05 -23.80
CA ALA A 91 7.34 -34.00 -25.14
C ALA A 91 6.64 -34.97 -26.10
N ASP A 92 6.36 -36.20 -25.66
CA ASP A 92 5.61 -37.19 -26.46
C ASP A 92 4.19 -36.70 -26.80
N TRP A 93 3.51 -36.09 -25.84
CA TRP A 93 2.19 -35.49 -26.05
C TRP A 93 2.25 -34.29 -27.01
N ALA A 94 3.26 -33.43 -26.87
CA ALA A 94 3.46 -32.28 -27.75
C ALA A 94 3.73 -32.71 -29.20
N ASP A 95 4.55 -33.74 -29.41
CA ASP A 95 4.80 -34.33 -30.72
C ASP A 95 3.50 -34.92 -31.30
N THR A 96 2.70 -35.63 -30.49
CA THR A 96 1.40 -36.17 -30.90
C THR A 96 0.46 -35.06 -31.39
N LEU A 97 0.40 -33.93 -30.68
CA LEU A 97 -0.37 -32.78 -31.10
C LEU A 97 0.17 -32.13 -32.36
N ALA A 98 1.50 -31.96 -32.46
CA ALA A 98 2.14 -31.40 -33.64
C ALA A 98 1.79 -32.22 -34.89
N TYR A 99 1.86 -33.55 -34.79
CA TYR A 99 1.51 -34.43 -35.91
C TYR A 99 0.01 -34.46 -36.25
N ALA A 100 -0.85 -34.05 -35.32
CA ALA A 100 -2.28 -33.84 -35.61
C ALA A 100 -2.53 -32.55 -36.40
N VAL A 101 -1.66 -31.54 -36.28
CA VAL A 101 -1.74 -30.28 -37.03
C VAL A 101 -1.24 -30.46 -38.46
N ALA A 102 -0.10 -31.12 -38.63
CA ALA A 102 0.47 -31.44 -39.93
C ALA A 102 1.25 -32.76 -39.85
N PRO A 103 1.23 -33.59 -40.90
CA PRO A 103 1.85 -34.91 -40.83
C PRO A 103 3.38 -34.83 -40.73
N VAL A 104 4.02 -35.90 -40.26
CA VAL A 104 5.47 -35.95 -39.97
C VAL A 104 6.33 -35.68 -41.20
N GLU A 105 5.83 -35.92 -42.41
CA GLU A 105 6.52 -35.61 -43.66
C GLU A 105 6.68 -34.09 -43.87
N VAL A 106 5.77 -33.29 -43.30
CA VAL A 106 5.79 -31.82 -43.37
C VAL A 106 6.62 -31.23 -42.22
N LEU A 107 6.43 -31.73 -41.00
CA LEU A 107 7.09 -31.20 -39.80
C LEU A 107 8.48 -31.81 -39.53
N GLY A 108 8.78 -32.97 -40.13
CA GLY A 108 9.93 -33.80 -39.79
C GLY A 108 9.76 -34.53 -38.45
N ARG A 109 10.66 -35.50 -38.19
CA ARG A 109 10.66 -36.26 -36.93
C ARG A 109 11.47 -35.52 -35.86
N HIS A 110 10.99 -35.56 -34.63
CA HIS A 110 11.70 -35.04 -33.47
C HIS A 110 13.13 -35.60 -33.39
N GLY A 111 14.12 -34.71 -33.27
CA GLY A 111 15.53 -35.08 -33.12
C GLY A 111 16.32 -35.27 -34.42
N GLU A 112 15.69 -35.22 -35.58
CA GLU A 112 16.41 -35.14 -36.86
C GLU A 112 16.93 -33.71 -37.07
N GLU A 113 18.25 -33.54 -37.24
CA GLU A 113 18.89 -32.30 -37.70
C GLU A 113 18.40 -30.98 -37.07
N GLY A 114 18.05 -31.00 -35.78
CA GLY A 114 17.56 -29.81 -35.07
C GLY A 114 16.12 -29.41 -35.41
N LYS A 115 15.34 -30.30 -36.01
CA LYS A 115 13.90 -30.13 -36.19
C LYS A 115 13.16 -30.27 -34.86
N TYR A 116 12.25 -29.33 -34.62
CA TYR A 116 11.37 -29.28 -33.47
C TYR A 116 9.93 -29.26 -33.99
N PRO A 117 9.28 -30.42 -34.15
CA PRO A 117 7.99 -30.53 -34.86
C PRO A 117 6.91 -29.60 -34.31
N TRP A 118 6.92 -29.36 -33.00
CA TRP A 118 5.98 -28.45 -32.34
C TRP A 118 6.28 -26.96 -32.64
N GLY A 119 7.53 -26.57 -32.82
CA GLY A 119 7.90 -25.23 -33.27
C GLY A 119 7.38 -24.96 -34.68
N ASP A 120 7.60 -25.91 -35.57
CA ASP A 120 7.15 -25.82 -36.97
C ASP A 120 5.61 -25.88 -37.07
N ALA A 121 4.95 -26.72 -36.26
CA ALA A 121 3.49 -26.78 -36.18
C ALA A 121 2.87 -25.46 -35.69
N LEU A 122 3.53 -24.78 -34.74
CA LEU A 122 3.09 -23.47 -34.27
C LEU A 122 3.16 -22.41 -35.38
N GLU A 123 4.21 -22.44 -36.21
CA GLU A 123 4.32 -21.54 -37.37
C GLU A 123 3.20 -21.77 -38.40
N LEU A 124 2.74 -23.02 -38.54
CA LEU A 124 1.61 -23.36 -39.43
C LEU A 124 0.26 -22.89 -38.89
N ILE A 125 0.01 -23.05 -37.58
CA ILE A 125 -1.28 -22.66 -36.96
C ILE A 125 -1.38 -21.14 -36.84
N THR A 126 -0.30 -20.49 -36.43
CA THR A 126 -0.27 -19.05 -36.22
C THR A 126 0.90 -18.47 -36.99
N PRO A 127 0.69 -18.06 -38.26
CA PRO A 127 1.76 -17.51 -39.07
C PRO A 127 2.45 -16.37 -38.32
N VAL A 128 3.78 -16.36 -38.32
CA VAL A 128 4.59 -15.32 -37.65
C VAL A 128 4.16 -13.91 -38.08
N ALA A 129 3.73 -13.76 -39.33
CA ALA A 129 3.18 -12.51 -39.86
C ALA A 129 1.88 -12.08 -39.15
N GLU A 130 0.98 -13.00 -38.83
CA GLU A 130 -0.24 -12.71 -38.08
C GLU A 130 0.10 -12.35 -36.62
N VAL A 131 1.02 -13.09 -35.98
CA VAL A 131 1.50 -12.73 -34.63
C VAL A 131 2.12 -11.33 -34.62
N ALA A 132 2.93 -11.01 -35.62
CA ALA A 132 3.52 -9.68 -35.77
C ALA A 132 2.46 -8.59 -35.97
N ALA A 133 1.44 -8.85 -36.81
CA ALA A 133 0.33 -7.94 -37.02
C ALA A 133 -0.49 -7.73 -35.74
N LEU A 134 -0.78 -8.79 -34.98
CA LEU A 134 -1.47 -8.71 -33.71
C LEU A 134 -0.64 -7.94 -32.67
N ARG A 135 0.66 -8.20 -32.56
CA ARG A 135 1.56 -7.43 -31.68
C ARG A 135 1.59 -5.95 -32.05
N ALA A 136 1.67 -5.62 -33.33
CA ALA A 136 1.60 -4.25 -33.80
C ALA A 136 0.26 -3.59 -33.45
N ARG A 137 -0.85 -4.33 -33.61
CA ARG A 137 -2.18 -3.86 -33.24
C ARG A 137 -2.33 -3.61 -31.73
N VAL A 138 -1.78 -4.50 -30.90
CA VAL A 138 -1.75 -4.31 -29.44
C VAL A 138 -0.97 -3.05 -29.08
N ALA A 139 0.23 -2.88 -29.63
CA ALA A 139 1.05 -1.68 -29.39
C ALA A 139 0.35 -0.39 -29.84
N GLU A 140 -0.37 -0.43 -30.96
CA GLU A 140 -1.18 0.71 -31.43
C GLU A 140 -2.29 1.06 -30.41
N LEU A 141 -3.03 0.05 -29.94
CA LEU A 141 -4.12 0.22 -28.98
C LEU A 141 -3.62 0.71 -27.62
N GLU A 142 -2.47 0.22 -27.16
CA GLU A 142 -1.80 0.72 -25.96
C GLU A 142 -1.40 2.18 -26.12
N GLY A 143 -0.81 2.54 -27.27
CA GLY A 143 -0.52 3.94 -27.60
C GLY A 143 -1.80 4.81 -27.62
N GLN A 144 -2.92 4.30 -28.14
CA GLN A 144 -4.21 5.00 -28.10
C GLN A 144 -4.72 5.18 -26.67
N ARG A 145 -4.63 4.14 -25.83
CA ARG A 145 -5.02 4.18 -24.42
C ARG A 145 -4.20 5.22 -23.67
N ASP A 146 -2.88 5.24 -23.87
CA ASP A 146 -2.00 6.14 -23.16
C ASP A 146 -2.22 7.60 -23.59
N ARG A 147 -2.45 7.86 -24.89
CA ARG A 147 -2.89 9.19 -25.37
C ARG A 147 -4.22 9.62 -24.74
N ARG A 148 -5.18 8.71 -24.56
CA ARG A 148 -6.46 9.00 -23.87
C ARG A 148 -6.22 9.30 -22.39
N ARG A 149 -5.38 8.53 -21.72
CA ARG A 149 -5.01 8.74 -20.31
C ARG A 149 -4.38 10.11 -20.09
N VAL A 150 -3.41 10.50 -20.92
CA VAL A 150 -2.78 11.83 -20.84
C VAL A 150 -3.80 12.94 -21.02
N ARG A 151 -4.72 12.83 -22.00
CA ARG A 151 -5.79 13.82 -22.19
C ARG A 151 -6.72 13.92 -20.99
N LEU A 152 -7.11 12.80 -20.39
CA LEU A 152 -7.96 12.80 -19.19
C LEU A 152 -7.26 13.47 -18.01
N VAL A 153 -5.97 13.19 -17.80
CA VAL A 153 -5.18 13.84 -16.74
C VAL A 153 -5.08 15.34 -16.97
N ALA A 154 -4.84 15.79 -18.21
CA ALA A 154 -4.83 17.21 -18.56
C ALA A 154 -6.18 17.88 -18.23
N LEU A 155 -7.30 17.29 -18.66
CA LEU A 155 -8.65 17.81 -18.37
C LEU A 155 -8.95 17.84 -16.86
N GLN A 156 -8.49 16.84 -16.10
CA GLN A 156 -8.63 16.82 -14.64
C GLN A 156 -7.83 17.95 -13.99
N ASN A 157 -6.59 18.19 -14.43
CA ASN A 157 -5.78 19.29 -13.93
C ASN A 157 -6.40 20.64 -14.27
N ASP A 158 -6.93 20.83 -15.48
CA ASP A 158 -7.64 22.04 -15.87
C ASP A 158 -8.87 22.27 -14.99
N ALA A 159 -9.63 21.21 -14.69
CA ALA A 159 -10.76 21.28 -13.77
C ALA A 159 -10.34 21.68 -12.35
N LEU A 160 -9.24 21.12 -11.83
CA LEU A 160 -8.69 21.50 -10.52
C LEU A 160 -8.20 22.95 -10.50
N ASN A 161 -7.53 23.41 -11.57
CA ASN A 161 -7.09 24.80 -11.72
C ASN A 161 -8.28 25.77 -11.73
N MET A 162 -9.37 25.42 -12.43
CA MET A 162 -10.61 26.19 -12.41
C MET A 162 -11.22 26.23 -11.01
N ARG A 163 -11.28 25.10 -10.29
CA ARG A 163 -11.77 25.06 -8.90
C ARG A 163 -10.96 25.97 -7.99
N GLY A 164 -9.63 25.88 -8.04
CA GLY A 164 -8.75 26.74 -7.23
C GLY A 164 -8.91 28.22 -7.55
N SER A 165 -9.18 28.58 -8.82
CA SER A 165 -9.42 29.98 -9.20
C SER A 165 -10.77 30.52 -8.69
N LEU A 166 -11.78 29.66 -8.60
CA LEU A 166 -13.14 29.98 -8.14
C LEU A 166 -13.29 29.93 -6.62
N ALA A 167 -12.48 29.11 -5.95
CA ALA A 167 -12.43 28.98 -4.50
C ALA A 167 -10.96 28.96 -4.03
N PRO A 168 -10.27 30.12 -4.03
CA PRO A 168 -8.90 30.20 -3.55
C PRO A 168 -8.83 29.80 -2.06
N ASN A 169 -7.85 28.96 -1.71
CA ASN A 169 -7.66 28.53 -0.32
C ASN A 169 -7.41 29.74 0.59
N GLY A 170 -8.24 29.90 1.62
CA GLY A 170 -8.10 30.96 2.62
C GLY A 170 -8.77 32.29 2.26
N GLU A 171 -9.35 32.42 1.07
CA GLU A 171 -10.16 33.57 0.67
C GLU A 171 -11.65 33.21 0.64
N GLY A 172 -12.51 34.25 0.67
CA GLY A 172 -13.94 34.06 0.41
C GLY A 172 -14.16 33.48 -0.99
N ARG A 173 -14.99 32.45 -1.08
CA ARG A 173 -15.34 31.82 -2.37
C ARG A 173 -15.93 32.85 -3.32
N LYS A 174 -15.56 32.79 -4.61
CA LYS A 174 -16.06 33.71 -5.63
C LYS A 174 -17.45 33.32 -6.15
N VAL A 175 -17.79 32.05 -6.04
CA VAL A 175 -19.12 31.50 -6.32
C VAL A 175 -19.92 31.37 -5.02
N PRO A 176 -21.23 31.66 -5.03
CA PRO A 176 -22.06 31.68 -3.81
C PRO A 176 -22.53 30.29 -3.35
N PHE A 177 -22.01 29.20 -3.92
CA PHE A 177 -22.39 27.82 -3.59
C PHE A 177 -21.19 26.87 -3.58
N GLU A 178 -21.37 25.69 -2.97
CA GLU A 178 -20.37 24.62 -2.94
C GLU A 178 -20.12 24.06 -4.35
N LEU A 179 -18.85 23.89 -4.70
CA LEU A 179 -18.45 23.23 -5.94
C LEU A 179 -18.59 21.71 -5.76
N GLY A 180 -19.63 21.12 -6.33
CA GLY A 180 -19.83 19.66 -6.35
C GLY A 180 -18.85 18.91 -7.27
N GLU A 181 -19.15 17.64 -7.56
CA GLU A 181 -18.30 16.79 -8.41
C GLU A 181 -18.18 17.31 -9.86
N THR A 182 -19.17 18.06 -10.34
CA THR A 182 -19.21 18.64 -11.69
C THR A 182 -19.07 20.16 -11.65
N LEU A 183 -18.38 20.75 -12.64
CA LEU A 183 -18.25 22.21 -12.78
C LEU A 183 -19.45 22.89 -13.45
N THR A 184 -20.41 22.12 -13.98
CA THR A 184 -21.55 22.65 -14.74
C THR A 184 -22.29 23.78 -14.03
N PRO A 185 -22.68 23.66 -12.73
CA PRO A 185 -23.41 24.72 -12.05
C PRO A 185 -22.60 26.02 -11.90
N ALA A 186 -21.28 25.90 -11.71
CA ALA A 186 -20.37 27.05 -11.61
C ALA A 186 -20.21 27.78 -12.95
N VAL A 187 -20.13 27.02 -14.05
CA VAL A 187 -20.07 27.57 -15.40
C VAL A 187 -21.36 28.31 -15.74
N ASP A 188 -22.53 27.72 -15.46
CA ASP A 188 -23.83 28.36 -15.70
C ASP A 188 -23.98 29.66 -14.89
N TRP A 189 -23.51 29.66 -13.64
CA TRP A 189 -23.48 30.88 -12.82
C TRP A 189 -22.56 31.96 -13.41
N LEU A 190 -21.36 31.59 -13.86
CA LEU A 190 -20.43 32.53 -14.49
C LEU A 190 -21.01 33.14 -15.78
N ILE A 191 -21.66 32.33 -16.62
CA ILE A 191 -22.31 32.79 -17.85
C ILE A 191 -23.37 33.85 -17.52
N ASN A 192 -24.25 33.56 -16.55
CA ASN A 192 -25.29 34.49 -16.12
C ASN A 192 -24.69 35.77 -15.50
N ARG A 193 -23.63 35.63 -14.69
CA ARG A 193 -22.96 36.77 -14.05
C ARG A 193 -22.26 37.67 -15.05
N VAL A 194 -21.63 37.11 -16.07
CA VAL A 194 -21.02 37.88 -17.17
C VAL A 194 -22.10 38.63 -17.94
N ALA A 195 -23.22 37.99 -18.29
CA ALA A 195 -24.33 38.65 -18.97
C ALA A 195 -24.90 39.83 -18.16
N GLU A 196 -25.02 39.68 -16.84
CA GLU A 196 -25.43 40.77 -15.94
C GLU A 196 -24.43 41.93 -15.95
N LEU A 197 -23.13 41.62 -15.82
CA LEU A 197 -22.06 42.63 -15.81
C LEU A 197 -21.92 43.33 -17.15
N GLU A 198 -22.06 42.62 -18.27
CA GLU A 198 -22.10 43.20 -19.61
C GLU A 198 -23.31 44.13 -19.76
N GLY A 199 -24.48 43.74 -19.26
CA GLY A 199 -25.66 44.61 -19.21
C GLY A 199 -25.44 45.89 -18.40
N GLN A 200 -24.72 45.81 -17.27
CA GLN A 200 -24.37 46.96 -16.44
C GLN A 200 -23.30 47.85 -17.08
N ALA A 201 -22.29 47.25 -17.72
CA ALA A 201 -21.23 47.97 -18.42
C ALA A 201 -21.78 48.71 -19.64
N ASN A 202 -22.79 48.12 -20.29
CA ASN A 202 -23.53 48.72 -21.40
C ASN A 202 -24.55 49.74 -20.87
N CYS A 203 -24.06 50.78 -20.22
CA CYS A 203 -24.90 51.83 -19.67
C CYS A 203 -25.63 52.54 -20.84
N PRO A 204 -26.98 52.60 -20.86
CA PRO A 204 -27.73 53.25 -21.94
C PRO A 204 -27.47 54.76 -22.04
N SER A 205 -26.82 55.37 -21.04
CA SER A 205 -26.35 56.76 -21.13
C SER A 205 -24.99 56.91 -21.83
N GLN A 206 -24.30 55.82 -22.21
CA GLN A 206 -23.22 55.84 -23.21
C GLN A 206 -23.78 55.94 -24.64
N MET A 207 -24.83 56.74 -24.84
CA MET A 207 -25.14 57.22 -26.17
C MET A 207 -23.96 58.10 -26.62
N THR A 208 -23.18 57.52 -27.52
CA THR A 208 -22.34 58.14 -28.54
C THR A 208 -22.47 59.66 -28.64
N VAL A 209 -21.62 60.37 -27.91
CA VAL A 209 -21.25 61.73 -28.28
C VAL A 209 -20.23 61.59 -29.40
N SER A 210 -20.55 62.12 -30.59
CA SER A 210 -19.82 61.95 -31.85
C SER A 210 -18.42 62.57 -31.92
N SER A 211 -17.81 62.94 -30.78
CA SER A 211 -16.56 63.71 -30.72
C SER A 211 -15.32 62.92 -30.25
N GLY A 212 -15.39 61.59 -30.17
CA GLY A 212 -14.18 60.73 -30.14
C GLY A 212 -13.46 60.59 -28.80
N THR A 213 -13.98 61.12 -27.69
CA THR A 213 -13.41 60.87 -26.34
C THR A 213 -14.52 60.72 -25.30
N SER A 214 -15.20 59.57 -25.30
CA SER A 214 -16.13 59.21 -24.23
C SER A 214 -15.38 58.68 -23.01
N ARG A 215 -15.30 59.51 -21.96
CA ARG A 215 -15.06 59.04 -20.58
C ARG A 215 -16.30 59.38 -19.75
N CYS A 216 -16.87 58.38 -19.08
CA CYS A 216 -17.88 58.62 -18.04
C CYS A 216 -17.26 59.55 -16.98
N ALA A 217 -17.86 60.73 -16.77
CA ALA A 217 -17.29 61.81 -15.97
C ALA A 217 -17.53 61.68 -14.45
N LEU A 218 -17.85 60.50 -13.92
CA LEU A 218 -18.05 60.32 -12.48
C LEU A 218 -17.16 59.20 -11.94
N PRO A 219 -16.26 59.49 -10.98
CA PRO A 219 -15.53 58.47 -10.26
C PRO A 219 -16.45 57.93 -9.15
N VAL A 220 -16.69 56.62 -9.16
CA VAL A 220 -17.14 55.81 -8.00
C VAL A 220 -18.66 55.81 -7.68
N ARG A 221 -19.20 54.59 -7.73
CA ARG A 221 -20.41 54.01 -7.10
C ARG A 221 -21.78 54.61 -7.43
N HIS A 222 -22.46 53.92 -8.34
CA HIS A 222 -23.91 53.96 -8.44
C HIS A 222 -24.48 52.54 -8.53
N GLY A 223 -24.75 51.96 -7.35
CA GLY A 223 -25.48 50.70 -7.18
C GLY A 223 -26.96 50.94 -6.84
N GLY A 224 -27.59 51.95 -7.44
CA GLY A 224 -28.99 52.26 -7.16
C GLY A 224 -29.65 52.90 -8.36
N ASP A 225 -30.78 52.35 -8.76
CA ASP A 225 -31.62 52.80 -9.87
C ASP A 225 -32.04 54.29 -9.68
N HIS A 226 -31.51 55.21 -10.51
CA HIS A 226 -31.64 56.67 -10.30
C HIS A 226 -32.84 57.31 -11.00
N ARG A 227 -33.86 56.56 -11.45
CA ARG A 227 -34.89 57.16 -12.33
C ARG A 227 -36.31 56.71 -12.06
N ASN A 228 -36.76 56.87 -10.83
CA ASN A 228 -38.17 57.01 -10.51
C ASN A 228 -38.43 58.31 -9.74
N ALA A 229 -39.42 59.07 -10.20
CA ALA A 229 -39.78 60.41 -9.69
C ALA A 229 -40.11 60.40 -8.19
N GLU A 230 -40.52 59.25 -7.63
CA GLU A 230 -40.75 59.08 -6.19
C GLU A 230 -39.47 59.16 -5.35
N LYS A 231 -38.29 58.83 -5.89
CA LYS A 231 -37.03 58.84 -5.13
C LYS A 231 -36.32 60.19 -5.11
N ASN A 232 -36.74 61.15 -5.96
CA ASN A 232 -36.21 62.52 -5.93
C ASN A 232 -36.60 63.28 -4.66
N HIS A 233 -37.55 62.78 -3.86
CA HIS A 233 -37.90 63.38 -2.58
C HIS A 233 -36.96 62.99 -1.43
N HIS A 234 -36.06 62.02 -1.62
CA HIS A 234 -35.26 61.49 -0.51
C HIS A 234 -33.91 62.19 -0.30
N TRP A 235 -33.58 63.19 -1.12
CA TRP A 235 -32.30 63.91 -1.14
C TRP A 235 -32.43 65.40 -0.79
N SER A 236 -33.37 65.76 0.09
CA SER A 236 -33.26 67.00 0.84
C SER A 236 -32.36 66.78 2.05
N ASP A 237 -31.36 67.64 2.24
CA ASP A 237 -30.36 67.60 3.33
C ASP A 237 -30.96 67.52 4.75
N GLU A 238 -32.27 67.70 4.92
CA GLU A 238 -32.99 67.57 6.20
C GLU A 238 -33.14 66.13 6.71
N TYR A 239 -32.92 65.09 5.90
CA TYR A 239 -33.14 63.69 6.33
C TYR A 239 -31.90 62.95 6.85
N ASP A 240 -30.69 63.50 6.67
CA ASP A 240 -29.44 62.79 6.95
C ASP A 240 -29.06 62.74 8.45
N ASP A 241 -29.74 63.52 9.31
CA ASP A 241 -29.42 63.57 10.74
C ASP A 241 -30.31 62.65 11.62
N ALA A 242 -31.42 62.15 11.08
CA ALA A 242 -32.41 61.39 11.87
C ALA A 242 -32.16 59.87 11.94
N VAL A 243 -31.27 59.30 11.12
CA VAL A 243 -31.12 57.83 10.99
C VAL A 243 -29.69 57.34 11.26
N ARG A 244 -28.87 58.11 11.98
CA ARG A 244 -27.65 57.56 12.63
C ARG A 244 -28.02 56.63 13.79
N VAL A 245 -28.66 55.51 13.47
CA VAL A 245 -28.76 54.36 14.35
C VAL A 245 -27.38 53.74 14.44
N ARG A 246 -26.83 53.71 15.66
CA ARG A 246 -25.51 53.11 15.96
C ARG A 246 -25.49 51.64 15.50
N PRO A 247 -24.36 51.12 15.01
CA PRO A 247 -24.28 49.72 14.64
C PRO A 247 -24.55 48.86 15.88
N VAL A 248 -25.52 47.94 15.75
CA VAL A 248 -25.74 46.84 16.69
C VAL A 248 -24.50 45.96 16.65
N GLU A 249 -23.91 45.71 17.82
CA GLU A 249 -22.75 44.83 17.99
C GLU A 249 -23.03 43.46 17.35
N ASP A 250 -22.08 42.99 16.53
CA ASP A 250 -22.11 41.69 15.87
C ASP A 250 -22.00 40.58 16.94
N PRO A 251 -23.02 39.72 17.13
CA PRO A 251 -23.01 38.68 18.16
C PRO A 251 -21.97 37.57 17.91
N HIS A 252 -21.24 37.61 16.80
CA HIS A 252 -20.29 36.57 16.42
C HIS A 252 -18.84 36.83 16.85
N ASP A 253 -18.54 37.95 17.50
CA ASP A 253 -17.22 38.25 18.09
C ASP A 253 -17.05 37.68 19.51
N SER A 254 -17.47 36.43 19.73
CA SER A 254 -17.11 35.68 20.94
C SER A 254 -15.89 34.78 20.67
N PRO A 255 -14.76 34.98 21.38
CA PRO A 255 -13.57 34.18 21.18
C PRO A 255 -13.68 32.94 22.05
N LEU A 256 -14.10 31.79 21.51
CA LEU A 256 -13.78 30.43 22.01
C LEU A 256 -14.62 29.38 21.28
N HIS A 257 -13.94 28.39 20.70
CA HIS A 257 -14.28 26.96 20.66
C HIS A 257 -13.96 26.29 19.31
N HIS A 258 -12.67 26.19 18.97
CA HIS A 258 -12.19 25.10 18.12
C HIS A 258 -11.07 24.35 18.85
N SER A 259 -11.46 23.37 19.67
CA SER A 259 -10.57 22.28 20.06
C SER A 259 -10.46 21.31 18.88
N TYR A 260 -9.31 21.27 18.22
CA TYR A 260 -8.98 20.26 17.23
C TYR A 260 -8.83 18.90 17.91
N ALA A 261 -9.70 17.94 17.59
CA ALA A 261 -9.46 16.52 17.86
C ALA A 261 -8.65 15.94 16.69
N LEU A 262 -7.39 15.60 16.96
CA LEU A 262 -6.52 14.86 16.05
C LEU A 262 -6.97 13.40 16.02
N GLY A 263 -7.28 12.88 14.82
CA GLY A 263 -7.68 11.50 14.59
C GLY A 263 -6.56 10.51 14.89
N ARG A 264 -6.61 9.89 16.06
CA ARG A 264 -6.14 8.53 16.31
C ARG A 264 -7.37 7.69 16.53
N ASP A 265 -7.86 7.06 15.47
CA ASP A 265 -8.71 5.86 15.49
C ASP A 265 -9.00 5.49 14.02
N LEU A 266 -8.07 4.76 13.40
CA LEU A 266 -8.36 3.97 12.21
C LEU A 266 -8.14 2.51 12.59
N PRO A 267 -9.12 1.61 12.38
CA PRO A 267 -8.95 0.20 12.70
C PRO A 267 -7.96 -0.48 11.76
N GLU A 268 -7.21 -1.45 12.30
CA GLU A 268 -6.30 -2.31 11.54
C GLU A 268 -7.07 -3.12 10.49
N VAL A 269 -6.66 -2.98 9.22
CA VAL A 269 -7.20 -3.77 8.12
C VAL A 269 -6.45 -5.10 8.08
N SER A 270 -7.13 -6.18 8.44
CA SER A 270 -6.65 -7.55 8.27
C SER A 270 -7.33 -8.23 7.08
N ALA A 271 -6.53 -8.59 6.08
CA ALA A 271 -6.54 -9.84 5.30
C ALA A 271 -5.72 -9.66 4.01
#